data_AF-A0A7D5GCX6-F1
#
_entry.id   AF-A0A7D5GCX6-F1
#
_cell.length_a   1.000
_cell.length_b   1.000
_cell.length_c   1.000
_cell.angle_alpha   90.00
_cell.angle_beta   90.00
_cell.angle_gamma   90.00
#
_symmetry.space_group_name_H-M   'P 1'
#
loop_
_entity.id
_entity.type
_entity.pdbx_description
1 polymer ?
#
loop_
_entity_poly.entity_id
_entity_poly.type
_entity_poly.pdbx_seq_one_letter_code
_entity_poly.pdbx_strand_id
1 'polypeptide(L)'
;MTRIDVDGEDGDAASGVTALVVAVVEILVDALEHEALRRMESGRLTDEEIERVGAQLARIEDELEAMKETQGIEDEVAQLRGDLDSLVGDAVRTLGEEVDEDGPPRTAEEARTTDDGRTGEDVASDEDEAGATIDD
;
A
#
# COMPACT_ATOMS: atom_id res chain seq x y z
N MET A 1 -12.82 -21.55 -4.71
CA MET A 1 -11.71 -22.51 -4.71
C MET A 1 -11.16 -22.47 -6.12
N THR A 2 -10.10 -21.70 -6.35
CA THR A 2 -9.49 -21.56 -7.67
C THR A 2 -8.86 -22.91 -8.00
N ARG A 3 -9.46 -23.60 -8.94
CA ARG A 3 -9.02 -24.90 -9.42
C ARG A 3 -7.86 -24.61 -10.37
N ILE A 4 -6.65 -25.01 -9.99
CA ILE A 4 -5.56 -25.10 -10.96
C ILE A 4 -5.90 -26.34 -11.78
N ASP A 5 -6.43 -26.15 -12.98
CA ASP A 5 -6.70 -27.26 -13.90
C ASP A 5 -5.36 -27.78 -14.42
N VAL A 6 -4.85 -28.80 -13.73
CA VAL A 6 -3.70 -29.61 -14.14
C VAL A 6 -4.24 -30.85 -14.91
N ASP A 7 -5.29 -30.66 -15.70
CA ASP A 7 -6.07 -31.72 -16.36
C ASP A 7 -5.59 -31.96 -17.81
N GLY A 8 -4.28 -32.20 -17.97
CA GLY A 8 -3.74 -32.72 -19.21
C GLY A 8 -3.00 -34.03 -18.98
N GLU A 9 -2.89 -34.85 -20.03
CA GLU A 9 -2.22 -36.15 -20.04
C GLU A 9 -0.84 -36.03 -19.38
N ASP A 10 -0.28 -37.06 -18.73
CA ASP A 10 0.85 -37.03 -17.77
C ASP A 10 2.09 -36.12 -18.08
N GLY A 11 2.22 -35.54 -19.29
CA GLY A 11 3.15 -34.45 -19.63
C GLY A 11 2.68 -33.01 -19.34
N ASP A 12 1.38 -32.71 -19.24
CA ASP A 12 0.86 -31.35 -19.03
C ASP A 12 0.97 -30.88 -17.57
N ALA A 13 0.94 -31.82 -16.63
CA ALA A 13 1.00 -31.50 -15.20
C ALA A 13 2.35 -30.91 -14.77
N ALA A 14 3.43 -31.44 -15.32
CA ALA A 14 4.78 -30.93 -15.08
C ALA A 14 4.95 -29.53 -15.70
N SER A 15 4.35 -29.29 -16.88
CA SER A 15 4.37 -28.00 -17.54
C SER A 15 3.61 -26.94 -16.72
N GLY A 16 2.41 -27.27 -16.23
CA GLY A 16 1.60 -26.36 -15.39
C GLY A 16 2.27 -26.00 -14.06
N VAL A 17 2.93 -26.95 -13.39
CA VAL A 17 3.72 -26.66 -12.17
C VAL A 17 4.93 -25.80 -12.49
N THR A 18 5.58 -26.02 -13.64
CA THR A 18 6.73 -25.22 -14.07
C THR A 18 6.29 -23.78 -14.33
N ALA A 19 5.19 -23.57 -15.06
CA ALA A 19 4.58 -22.26 -15.26
C ALA A 19 4.25 -21.56 -13.93
N LEU A 20 3.70 -22.29 -12.96
CA LEU A 20 3.44 -21.74 -11.63
C LEU A 20 4.70 -21.30 -10.90
N VAL A 21 5.74 -22.12 -10.90
CA VAL A 21 7.00 -21.73 -10.24
C VAL A 21 7.60 -20.51 -10.93
N VAL A 22 7.64 -20.48 -12.26
CA VAL A 22 8.14 -19.33 -13.02
C VAL A 22 7.35 -18.06 -12.68
N ALA A 23 6.02 -18.10 -12.75
CA ALA A 23 5.17 -16.96 -12.41
C ALA A 23 5.40 -16.46 -10.98
N VAL A 24 5.55 -17.36 -10.00
CA VAL A 24 5.84 -16.99 -8.61
C VAL A 24 7.22 -16.35 -8.48
N VAL A 25 8.25 -16.90 -9.15
CA VAL A 25 9.59 -16.32 -9.09
C VAL A 25 9.63 -14.94 -9.75
N GLU A 26 8.93 -14.71 -10.86
CA GLU A 26 8.81 -13.37 -11.48
C GLU A 26 8.22 -12.35 -10.49
N ILE A 27 7.14 -12.70 -9.79
CA ILE A 27 6.54 -11.84 -8.76
C ILE A 27 7.55 -11.54 -7.63
N LEU A 28 8.35 -12.53 -7.23
CA LEU A 28 9.39 -12.33 -6.21
C LEU A 28 10.52 -11.43 -6.71
N VAL A 29 10.92 -11.55 -7.98
CA VAL A 29 11.91 -10.66 -8.60
C VAL A 29 11.37 -9.23 -8.58
N ASP A 30 10.15 -8.97 -9.05
CA ASP A 30 9.52 -7.65 -9.01
C ASP A 30 9.52 -7.04 -7.60
N ALA A 31 9.19 -7.86 -6.60
CA ALA A 31 9.18 -7.43 -5.20
C ALA A 31 10.59 -7.12 -4.68
N LEU A 32 11.59 -7.91 -5.08
CA LEU A 32 12.99 -7.70 -4.71
C LEU A 32 13.57 -6.46 -5.39
N GLU A 33 13.24 -6.21 -6.64
CA GLU A 33 13.59 -4.97 -7.35
C GLU A 33 13.02 -3.76 -6.63
N HIS A 34 11.73 -3.81 -6.29
CA HIS A 34 11.09 -2.72 -5.57
C HIS A 34 11.73 -2.45 -4.20
N GLU A 35 12.12 -3.49 -3.47
CA GLU A 35 12.85 -3.35 -2.21
C GLU A 35 14.29 -2.86 -2.42
N ALA A 36 14.98 -3.29 -3.48
CA ALA A 36 16.30 -2.80 -3.83
C ALA A 36 16.27 -1.29 -4.11
N LEU A 37 15.27 -0.81 -4.86
CA LEU A 37 15.02 0.61 -5.08
C LEU A 37 14.79 1.36 -3.77
N ARG A 38 13.91 0.86 -2.90
CA ARG A 38 13.68 1.46 -1.56
C ARG A 38 14.96 1.52 -0.71
N ARG A 39 15.82 0.51 -0.78
CA ARG A 39 17.09 0.48 -0.04
C ARG A 39 18.12 1.46 -0.62
N MET A 40 18.17 1.57 -1.95
CA MET A 40 18.98 2.56 -2.65
C MET A 40 18.57 3.98 -2.25
N GLU A 41 17.27 4.29 -2.30
CA GLU A 41 16.72 5.61 -1.93
C GLU A 41 16.98 5.98 -0.46
N SER A 42 17.00 4.99 0.43
CA SER A 42 17.31 5.18 1.86
C SER A 42 18.82 5.20 2.19
N GLY A 43 19.69 5.05 1.19
CA GLY A 43 21.15 4.99 1.38
C GLY A 43 21.62 3.76 2.18
N ARG A 44 20.80 2.70 2.22
CA ARG A 44 21.09 1.46 2.96
C ARG A 44 21.95 0.47 2.15
N LEU A 45 22.25 0.80 0.89
CA LEU A 45 23.14 0.04 0.01
C LEU A 45 24.22 0.97 -0.52
N THR A 46 25.43 0.44 -0.60
CA THR A 46 26.55 1.07 -1.32
C THR A 46 26.40 0.89 -2.83
N ASP A 47 27.09 1.71 -3.62
CA ASP A 47 27.07 1.63 -5.10
C ASP A 47 27.45 0.23 -5.61
N GLU A 48 28.45 -0.40 -4.99
CA GLU A 48 28.91 -1.75 -5.32
C GLU A 48 27.87 -2.83 -4.98
N GLU A 49 27.07 -2.62 -3.93
CA GLU A 49 25.96 -3.52 -3.58
C GLU A 49 24.78 -3.35 -4.52
N ILE A 50 24.49 -2.12 -4.97
CA ILE A 50 23.44 -1.84 -5.96
C ILE A 50 23.77 -2.54 -7.28
N GLU A 51 24.99 -2.37 -7.80
CA GLU A 51 25.43 -3.04 -9.02
C GLU A 51 25.35 -4.57 -8.90
N ARG A 52 25.81 -5.12 -7.77
CA ARG A 52 25.77 -6.57 -7.53
C ARG A 52 24.33 -7.11 -7.52
N VAL A 53 23.41 -6.42 -6.82
CA VAL A 53 22.01 -6.84 -6.75
C VAL A 53 21.36 -6.75 -8.13
N GLY A 54 21.52 -5.62 -8.84
CA GLY A 54 20.95 -5.45 -10.17
C GLY A 54 21.44 -6.51 -11.16
N ALA A 55 22.74 -6.80 -11.16
CA ALA A 55 23.31 -7.84 -12.01
C ALA A 55 22.80 -9.25 -11.68
N GLN A 56 22.50 -9.53 -10.41
CA GLN A 56 21.93 -10.82 -10.00
C GLN A 56 20.47 -10.96 -10.41
N LEU A 57 19.66 -9.91 -10.24
CA LEU A 57 18.25 -9.91 -10.63
C LEU A 57 18.10 -10.04 -12.15
N ALA A 58 18.83 -9.24 -12.94
CA ALA A 58 18.83 -9.34 -14.40
C ALA A 58 19.20 -10.75 -14.90
N ARG A 59 20.16 -11.41 -14.25
CA ARG A 59 20.52 -12.79 -14.60
C ARG A 59 19.39 -13.78 -14.32
N ILE A 60 18.65 -13.58 -13.24
CA ILE A 60 17.50 -14.44 -12.90
C ILE A 60 16.40 -14.24 -13.96
N GLU A 61 16.13 -13.00 -14.36
CA GLU A 61 15.16 -12.69 -15.41
C GLU A 61 15.52 -13.36 -16.74
N ASP A 62 16.79 -13.24 -17.16
CA ASP A 62 17.28 -13.91 -18.38
C ASP A 62 17.08 -15.44 -18.32
N GLU A 63 17.30 -16.05 -17.15
CA GLU A 63 17.13 -17.49 -16.94
C GLU A 63 15.65 -17.90 -16.95
N LEU A 64 14.75 -17.09 -16.37
CA LEU A 64 13.31 -17.31 -16.41
C LEU A 64 12.77 -17.15 -17.84
N GLU A 65 13.23 -16.15 -18.59
CA GLU A 65 12.84 -15.95 -19.98
C GLU A 65 13.26 -17.13 -20.86
N ALA A 66 14.52 -17.58 -20.74
CA ALA A 66 15.00 -18.76 -21.44
C ALA A 66 14.22 -20.04 -21.05
N MET A 67 13.81 -20.16 -19.78
CA MET A 67 13.00 -21.28 -19.31
C MET A 67 11.59 -21.25 -19.91
N LYS A 68 10.95 -20.08 -19.99
CA LYS A 68 9.65 -19.89 -20.65
C LYS A 68 9.72 -20.30 -22.11
N GLU A 69 10.71 -19.79 -22.85
CA GLU A 69 10.91 -20.13 -24.27
C GLU A 69 11.17 -21.62 -24.49
N THR A 70 11.99 -22.22 -23.63
CA THR A 70 12.35 -23.65 -23.76
C THR A 70 11.15 -24.57 -23.50
N GLN A 71 10.24 -24.17 -22.61
CA GLN A 71 9.08 -24.97 -22.21
C GLN A 71 7.80 -24.60 -22.97
N GLY A 72 7.77 -23.44 -23.66
CA GLY A 72 6.60 -22.93 -24.37
C GLY A 72 5.45 -22.60 -23.42
N ILE A 73 5.75 -21.93 -22.30
CA ILE A 73 4.82 -21.65 -21.19
C ILE A 73 4.56 -20.15 -20.97
N GLU A 74 4.86 -19.31 -21.96
CA GLU A 74 4.77 -17.85 -21.87
C GLU A 74 3.35 -17.38 -21.53
N ASP A 75 2.36 -17.95 -22.22
CA ASP A 75 0.96 -17.58 -22.06
C ASP A 75 0.40 -18.07 -20.72
N GLU A 76 0.76 -19.29 -20.30
CA GLU A 76 0.37 -19.89 -19.03
C GLU A 76 0.92 -19.08 -17.84
N VAL A 77 2.20 -18.69 -17.91
CA VAL A 77 2.83 -17.83 -16.90
C VAL A 77 2.10 -16.49 -16.81
N ALA A 78 1.84 -15.84 -17.95
CA ALA A 78 1.17 -14.55 -17.99
C ALA A 78 -0.26 -14.62 -17.40
N GLN A 79 -1.02 -15.65 -17.77
CA GLN A 79 -2.36 -15.89 -17.24
C GLN A 79 -2.33 -16.10 -15.72
N LEU A 80 -1.44 -16.97 -15.25
CA LEU A 80 -1.34 -17.30 -13.84
C LEU A 80 -0.90 -16.11 -12.99
N ARG A 81 -0.02 -15.26 -13.51
CA ARG A 81 0.38 -14.01 -12.85
C ARG A 81 -0.81 -13.04 -12.72
N GLY A 82 -1.65 -12.93 -13.74
CA GLY A 82 -2.88 -12.13 -13.70
C GLY A 82 -3.93 -12.68 -12.72
N ASP A 83 -4.09 -14.00 -12.66
CA ASP A 83 -4.98 -14.67 -11.71
C ASP A 83 -4.49 -14.48 -10.27
N LEU A 84 -3.18 -14.61 -10.03
CA LEU A 84 -2.56 -14.37 -8.73
C LEU A 84 -2.73 -12.92 -8.28
N ASP A 85 -2.53 -11.95 -9.16
CA ASP A 85 -2.74 -10.52 -8.85
C ASP A 85 -4.19 -10.23 -8.45
N SER A 86 -5.15 -10.77 -9.21
CA SER A 86 -6.58 -10.62 -8.90
C SER A 86 -6.94 -11.22 -7.55
N LEU A 87 -6.46 -12.44 -7.26
CA LEU A 87 -6.70 -13.13 -5.99
C LEU A 87 -6.08 -12.39 -4.80
N VAL A 88 -4.85 -11.90 -4.94
CA VAL A 88 -4.18 -11.10 -3.91
C VAL A 88 -4.92 -9.78 -3.71
N GLY A 89 -5.32 -9.11 -4.78
CA GLY A 89 -6.08 -7.86 -4.73
C GLY A 89 -7.42 -8.02 -4.01
N ASP A 90 -8.14 -9.11 -4.27
CA ASP A 90 -9.39 -9.43 -3.58
C ASP A 90 -9.16 -9.74 -2.10
N ALA A 91 -8.13 -10.53 -1.76
CA ALA A 91 -7.79 -10.84 -0.38
C ALA A 91 -7.41 -9.59 0.44
N VAL A 92 -6.64 -8.68 -0.14
CA VAL A 92 -6.26 -7.41 0.48
C VAL A 92 -7.49 -6.52 0.68
N ARG A 93 -8.43 -6.49 -0.28
CA ARG A 93 -9.68 -5.73 -0.15
C ARG A 93 -10.53 -6.25 0.99
N THR A 94 -10.72 -7.56 1.09
CA THR A 94 -11.50 -8.20 2.17
C THR A 94 -10.93 -7.90 3.55
N LEU A 95 -9.60 -7.86 3.71
CA LEU A 95 -8.97 -7.47 4.97
C LEU A 95 -9.12 -5.96 5.27
N GLY A 96 -9.24 -5.12 4.23
CA GLY A 96 -9.52 -3.69 4.39
C GLY A 96 -10.96 -3.40 4.79
N GLU A 97 -11.91 -4.26 4.40
CA GLU A 97 -13.35 -4.09 4.66
C GLU A 97 -13.73 -4.36 6.13
N GLU A 98 -12.89 -5.03 6.92
CA GLU A 98 -13.12 -5.24 8.37
C GLU A 98 -12.82 -4.00 9.25
N VAL A 99 -12.42 -2.86 8.65
CA VAL A 99 -12.02 -1.63 9.37
C VAL A 99 -13.05 -0.49 9.28
N ASP A 100 -14.13 -0.65 8.49
CA ASP A 100 -15.14 0.40 8.25
C ASP A 100 -16.55 0.02 8.77
N GLU A 101 -16.69 -0.46 10.01
CA GLU A 101 -18.00 -0.53 10.72
C GLU A 101 -18.09 0.33 12.00
N ASP A 102 -17.12 1.20 12.29
CA ASP A 102 -17.07 1.97 13.55
C ASP A 102 -16.82 3.48 13.37
N GLY A 103 -17.52 4.09 12.41
CA GLY A 103 -17.80 5.53 12.50
C GLY A 103 -18.89 5.77 13.55
N PRO A 104 -18.66 6.56 14.63
CA PRO A 104 -19.67 6.70 15.68
C PRO A 104 -20.96 7.29 15.08
N PRO A 105 -22.14 6.81 15.50
CA PRO A 105 -23.39 7.44 15.09
C PRO A 105 -23.37 8.86 15.65
N ARG A 106 -23.39 9.87 14.78
CA ARG A 106 -23.64 11.24 15.25
C ARG A 106 -25.05 11.26 15.83
N THR A 107 -25.13 11.24 17.17
CA THR A 107 -26.39 11.35 17.87
C THR A 107 -26.98 12.73 17.60
N ALA A 108 -28.27 12.77 17.27
CA ALA A 108 -29.03 13.98 16.96
C ALA A 108 -29.29 14.89 18.18
N GLU A 109 -28.34 14.95 19.13
CA GLU A 109 -28.50 15.64 20.42
C GLU A 109 -27.76 17.00 20.48
N GLU A 110 -26.83 17.30 19.58
CA GLU A 110 -26.16 18.62 19.57
C GLU A 110 -26.99 19.77 18.97
N ALA A 111 -28.20 19.50 18.50
CA ALA A 111 -28.99 20.53 17.81
C ALA A 111 -29.86 21.40 18.73
N ARG A 112 -29.95 21.16 20.05
CA ARG A 112 -30.92 21.90 20.88
C ARG A 112 -30.44 22.26 22.29
N THR A 113 -30.48 23.57 22.51
CA THR A 113 -30.74 24.27 23.77
C THR A 113 -29.52 24.69 24.60
N THR A 114 -29.26 26.00 24.61
CA THR A 114 -29.27 26.79 25.85
C THR A 114 -29.68 28.22 25.45
N ASP A 115 -30.98 28.43 25.56
CA ASP A 115 -31.61 29.71 25.90
C ASP A 115 -31.45 29.97 27.40
N ASP A 116 -31.66 31.22 27.80
CA ASP A 116 -31.77 31.76 29.17
C ASP A 116 -30.45 32.17 29.86
N GLY A 117 -30.25 33.37 30.40
CA GLY A 117 -31.15 34.49 30.71
C GLY A 117 -30.35 35.58 31.43
N ARG A 118 -30.87 36.83 31.40
CA ARG A 118 -30.39 38.05 32.09
C ARG A 118 -30.13 37.80 33.60
N THR A 119 -29.20 38.48 34.28
CA THR A 119 -29.30 39.84 34.88
C THR A 119 -27.92 40.18 35.47
N GLY A 120 -27.28 41.34 35.21
CA GLY A 120 -27.56 42.63 35.83
C GLY A 120 -27.02 42.70 37.27
N GLU A 121 -25.90 43.41 37.52
CA GLU A 121 -25.76 44.37 38.63
C GLU A 121 -24.48 45.21 38.49
N ASP A 122 -24.63 46.50 38.77
CA ASP A 122 -23.67 47.61 38.73
C ASP A 122 -22.53 47.48 39.77
N VAL A 123 -21.44 48.25 39.60
CA VAL A 123 -20.96 49.28 40.54
C VAL A 123 -19.64 49.89 40.03
N ALA A 124 -19.62 51.23 40.05
CA ALA A 124 -18.55 52.13 39.64
C ALA A 124 -17.39 52.25 40.64
N SER A 125 -16.31 52.88 40.17
CA SER A 125 -15.36 53.81 40.82
C SER A 125 -13.97 53.59 40.24
N ASP A 126 -13.51 54.52 39.39
CA ASP A 126 -12.65 55.66 39.76
C ASP A 126 -11.29 55.19 40.27
N GLU A 127 -10.20 55.51 39.55
CA GLU A 127 -9.15 56.41 40.04
C GLU A 127 -8.37 57.01 38.86
N ASP A 128 -8.22 58.33 38.93
CA ASP A 128 -7.32 59.22 38.20
C ASP A 128 -5.85 58.73 38.18
N GLU A 129 -5.11 58.98 37.09
CA GLU A 129 -3.90 59.81 37.22
C GLU A 129 -3.41 60.43 35.89
N ALA A 130 -2.99 61.69 36.04
CA ALA A 130 -2.36 62.65 35.14
C ALA A 130 -1.22 62.08 34.25
N GLY A 131 -0.80 62.71 33.14
CA GLY A 131 -1.16 64.00 32.56
C GLY A 131 -0.14 64.48 31.52
N ALA A 132 -0.38 65.69 31.04
CA ALA A 132 0.52 66.63 30.37
C ALA A 132 1.22 66.22 29.06
N THR A 133 0.60 66.67 27.97
CA THR A 133 1.26 67.21 26.77
C THR A 133 2.28 68.31 27.12
N ILE A 134 3.47 68.25 26.50
CA ILE A 134 4.35 69.40 26.24
C ILE A 134 4.78 69.29 24.78
N ASP A 135 4.35 70.22 23.94
CA ASP A 135 5.11 70.78 22.82
C ASP A 135 4.44 72.11 22.40
N ASP A 136 5.29 73.15 22.30
CA ASP A 136 5.09 74.58 21.92
C ASP A 136 4.25 75.53 22.81
#